data_AF-A0A9P5NYT6-F1
#
_entry.id   AF-A0A9P5NYT6-F1
#
_cell.length_a   1.000
_cell.length_b   1.000
_cell.length_c   1.000
_cell.angle_alpha   90.00
_cell.angle_beta   90.00
_cell.angle_gamma   90.00
#
_symmetry.space_group_name_H-M   'P 1'
#
loop_
_entity.id
_entity.type
_entity.pdbx_description
1 polymer ?
#
loop_
_entity_poly.entity_id
_entity_poly.type
_entity_poly.pdbx_seq_one_letter_code
_entity_poly.pdbx_strand_id
1 'polypeptide(L)'
;MEGKVARCERCTQYFLVKHEEEADKCIYHWGKAYITRVNGEKVRMYTCCSRPVDGEGCSHGPHVFYETTAEDLHSRHPFSFLSPSDSGSTKLDVVALDCEMIYTTGGMRVARVSVVDGSGKQVLDELVRMDDGVHVIDYNTRFSGINKENHATALLTLASIRDSLDTLIGSDTILIGHALDNDLKTLRIIHHKCIDTALLFPHRAGPPYRRSLKDLVREKLGKMIQMGDATEGHSSLEDASSTLDLVRWYILNRQKSAILADVTS
;
A
#
# COMPACT_ATOMS: atom_id res chain seq x y z
N MET A 1 -6.49 15.65 -13.04
CA MET A 1 -7.58 16.35 -12.33
C MET A 1 -7.26 17.79 -12.02
N GLU A 2 -6.09 18.30 -12.41
CA GLU A 2 -5.76 19.71 -12.21
C GLU A 2 -6.84 20.65 -12.76
N GLY A 3 -7.18 21.68 -11.99
CA GLY A 3 -8.26 22.61 -12.28
C GLY A 3 -9.67 22.07 -12.03
N LYS A 4 -9.85 20.86 -11.48
CA LYS A 4 -11.16 20.32 -11.09
C LYS A 4 -11.36 20.35 -9.58
N VAL A 5 -12.62 20.46 -9.15
CA VAL A 5 -13.01 20.39 -7.74
C VAL A 5 -13.03 18.92 -7.29
N ALA A 6 -12.40 18.63 -6.15
CA ALA A 6 -12.38 17.32 -5.52
C ALA A 6 -12.71 17.43 -4.02
N ARG A 7 -13.15 16.33 -3.40
CA ARG A 7 -13.32 16.22 -1.95
C ARG A 7 -12.01 15.75 -1.33
N CYS A 8 -11.52 16.46 -0.32
CA CYS A 8 -10.25 16.15 0.32
C CYS A 8 -10.34 14.90 1.21
N GLU A 9 -9.42 13.96 1.06
CA GLU A 9 -9.38 12.71 1.84
C GLU A 9 -8.88 12.90 3.27
N ARG A 10 -8.33 14.08 3.57
CA ARG A 10 -7.77 14.42 4.88
C ARG A 10 -8.78 15.12 5.77
N CYS A 11 -9.36 16.21 5.28
CA CYS A 11 -10.28 17.06 6.05
C CYS A 11 -11.72 17.01 5.55
N THR A 12 -12.01 16.28 4.47
CA THR A 12 -13.34 16.14 3.84
C THR A 12 -13.93 17.39 3.17
N GLN A 13 -13.21 18.53 3.20
CA GLN A 13 -13.59 19.76 2.50
C GLN A 13 -13.39 19.66 0.99
N TYR A 14 -14.18 20.41 0.22
CA TYR A 14 -14.00 20.54 -1.22
C TYR A 14 -12.91 21.56 -1.54
N PHE A 15 -12.07 21.25 -2.53
CA PHE A 15 -10.94 22.10 -2.94
C PHE A 15 -10.69 21.98 -4.45
N LEU A 16 -9.95 22.93 -5.01
CA LEU A 16 -9.49 22.89 -6.40
C LEU A 16 -8.16 22.14 -6.46
N VAL A 17 -8.06 21.12 -7.31
CA VAL A 17 -6.81 20.36 -7.48
C VAL A 17 -5.78 21.23 -8.21
N LYS A 18 -4.63 21.44 -7.58
CA LYS A 18 -3.47 22.19 -8.07
C LYS A 18 -2.19 21.39 -7.77
N HIS A 19 -1.09 21.70 -8.45
CA HIS A 19 0.22 21.15 -8.12
C HIS A 19 0.78 21.73 -6.80
N GLU A 20 1.79 21.09 -6.21
CA GLU A 20 2.30 21.33 -4.84
C GLU A 20 2.53 22.81 -4.50
N GLU A 21 3.16 23.58 -5.40
CA GLU A 21 3.55 24.98 -5.16
C GLU A 21 2.37 25.94 -5.01
N GLU A 22 1.22 25.59 -5.61
CA GLU A 22 -0.02 26.37 -5.56
C GLU A 22 -1.10 25.73 -4.68
N ALA A 23 -0.81 24.58 -4.09
CA ALA A 23 -1.79 23.79 -3.34
C ALA A 23 -2.26 24.51 -2.07
N ASP A 24 -3.59 24.51 -1.86
CA ASP A 24 -4.18 25.08 -0.66
C ASP A 24 -3.80 24.27 0.59
N LYS A 25 -3.68 24.93 1.74
CA LYS A 25 -3.29 24.30 3.01
C LYS A 25 -4.47 23.58 3.66
N CYS A 26 -4.28 22.30 3.96
CA CYS A 26 -5.16 21.45 4.72
C CYS A 26 -4.65 21.29 6.16
N ILE A 27 -5.57 21.33 7.13
CA ILE A 27 -5.33 20.96 8.53
C ILE A 27 -6.09 19.66 8.81
N TYR A 28 -5.41 18.63 9.27
CA TYR A 28 -5.98 17.29 9.36
C TYR A 28 -5.32 16.41 10.43
N HIS A 29 -5.91 15.24 10.68
CA HIS A 29 -5.33 14.18 11.48
C HIS A 29 -4.88 13.04 10.56
N TRP A 30 -3.60 12.72 10.52
CA TRP A 30 -3.11 11.56 9.76
C TRP A 30 -3.38 10.23 10.47
N GLY A 31 -3.61 10.26 11.79
CA GLY A 31 -3.85 9.07 12.60
C GLY A 31 -5.27 8.54 12.46
N LYS A 32 -5.46 7.25 12.78
CA LYS A 32 -6.79 6.63 12.80
C LYS A 32 -7.51 6.98 14.11
N ALA A 33 -8.83 7.06 14.07
CA ALA A 33 -9.62 7.18 15.28
C ALA A 33 -9.68 5.83 16.02
N TYR A 34 -9.45 5.83 17.34
CA TYR A 34 -9.58 4.68 18.22
C TYR A 34 -10.42 5.04 19.44
N ILE A 35 -11.06 4.03 20.06
CA ILE A 35 -11.87 4.21 21.27
C ILE A 35 -10.98 3.93 22.47
N THR A 36 -10.95 4.86 23.43
CA THR A 36 -10.32 4.69 24.73
C THR A 36 -11.27 5.10 25.85
N ARG A 37 -10.87 4.88 27.11
CA ARG A 37 -11.60 5.36 28.29
C ARG A 37 -10.83 6.48 28.97
N VAL A 38 -11.49 7.62 29.18
CA VAL A 38 -10.99 8.73 29.99
C VAL A 38 -12.01 8.99 31.10
N ASN A 39 -11.56 8.97 32.35
CA ASN A 39 -12.44 9.13 33.52
C ASN A 39 -13.66 8.17 33.53
N GLY A 40 -13.50 6.97 32.97
CA GLY A 40 -14.57 5.95 32.89
C GLY A 40 -15.48 6.08 31.65
N GLU A 41 -15.44 7.20 30.93
CA GLU A 41 -16.25 7.41 29.72
C GLU A 41 -15.52 6.96 28.46
N LYS A 42 -16.27 6.38 27.51
CA LYS A 42 -15.72 6.00 26.21
C LYS A 42 -15.57 7.24 25.34
N VAL A 43 -14.34 7.57 24.97
CA VAL A 43 -14.02 8.71 24.10
C VAL A 43 -13.31 8.19 22.84
N ARG A 44 -13.63 8.77 21.69
CA ARG A 44 -12.90 8.52 20.44
C ARG A 44 -11.78 9.54 20.31
N MET A 45 -10.56 9.06 20.10
CA MET A 45 -9.36 9.89 19.96
C MET A 45 -8.59 9.51 18.70
N TYR A 46 -7.77 10.43 18.17
CA TYR A 46 -6.87 10.14 17.06
C TYR A 46 -5.52 9.61 17.52
N THR A 47 -5.00 8.56 16.88
CA THR A 47 -3.69 7.98 17.22
C THR A 47 -2.51 8.93 17.00
N CYS A 48 -2.68 9.99 16.22
CA CYS A 48 -1.61 10.93 15.89
C CYS A 48 -1.30 11.95 16.98
N CYS A 49 -2.27 12.28 17.84
CA CYS A 49 -2.13 13.36 18.82
C CYS A 49 -2.93 13.12 20.12
N SER A 50 -3.66 12.02 20.21
CA SER A 50 -4.56 11.69 21.33
C SER A 50 -5.63 12.75 21.61
N ARG A 51 -5.92 13.63 20.63
CA ARG A 51 -7.03 14.59 20.72
C ARG A 51 -8.37 13.90 20.39
N PRO A 52 -9.49 14.37 20.96
CA PRO A 52 -10.84 13.97 20.57
C PRO A 52 -11.12 14.15 19.07
N VAL A 53 -12.06 13.37 18.53
CA VAL A 53 -12.38 13.35 17.08
C VAL A 53 -13.03 14.65 16.57
N ASP A 54 -13.64 15.43 17.46
CA ASP A 54 -14.22 16.76 17.22
C ASP A 54 -13.19 17.90 17.29
N GLY A 55 -11.93 17.58 17.64
CA GLY A 55 -10.84 18.55 17.69
C GLY A 55 -10.32 19.00 16.32
N GLU A 56 -9.63 20.14 16.30
CA GLU A 56 -8.91 20.61 15.11
C GLU A 56 -7.72 19.68 14.78
N GLY A 57 -7.48 19.51 13.48
CA GLY A 57 -6.37 18.72 12.94
C GLY A 57 -5.02 19.08 13.58
N CYS A 58 -4.18 18.07 13.76
CA CYS A 58 -2.87 18.22 14.39
C CYS A 58 -1.71 18.23 13.38
N SER A 59 -2.01 18.28 12.09
CA SER A 59 -1.02 18.19 11.02
C SER A 59 -1.42 19.08 9.87
N HIS A 60 -0.39 19.57 9.18
CA HIS A 60 -0.50 20.50 8.07
C HIS A 60 0.10 19.86 6.83
N GLY A 61 -0.52 20.13 5.68
CA GLY A 61 -0.09 19.66 4.38
C GLY A 61 -1.07 20.13 3.32
N PRO A 62 -0.88 19.77 2.05
CA PRO A 62 -1.83 20.09 0.99
C PRO A 62 -3.15 19.29 1.14
N HIS A 63 -4.22 19.79 0.53
CA HIS A 63 -5.39 18.96 0.26
C HIS A 63 -5.05 17.87 -0.76
N VAL A 64 -5.58 16.67 -0.57
CA VAL A 64 -5.31 15.51 -1.45
C VAL A 64 -6.60 14.76 -1.74
N PHE A 65 -6.62 14.02 -2.84
CA PHE A 65 -7.76 13.21 -3.26
C PHE A 65 -7.28 11.84 -3.74
N TYR A 66 -8.15 10.84 -3.67
CA TYR A 66 -7.96 9.58 -4.40
C TYR A 66 -9.10 9.40 -5.41
N GLU A 67 -8.77 8.78 -6.54
CA GLU A 67 -9.77 8.19 -7.44
C GLU A 67 -9.84 6.70 -7.10
N THR A 68 -11.04 6.14 -6.87
CA THR A 68 -11.21 4.73 -6.47
C THR A 68 -12.03 3.89 -7.44
N THR A 69 -12.76 4.52 -8.36
CA THR A 69 -13.58 3.80 -9.35
C THR A 69 -12.67 3.14 -10.38
N ALA A 70 -12.97 1.91 -10.77
CA ALA A 70 -12.15 1.22 -11.76
C ALA A 70 -12.20 1.94 -13.11
N GLU A 71 -13.35 2.55 -13.43
CA GLU A 71 -13.64 3.27 -14.67
C GLU A 71 -12.74 4.50 -14.83
N ASP A 72 -12.66 5.37 -13.82
CA ASP A 72 -11.82 6.59 -13.89
C ASP A 72 -10.33 6.22 -13.93
N LEU A 73 -9.95 5.18 -13.18
CA LEU A 73 -8.59 4.69 -13.17
C LEU A 73 -8.19 4.09 -14.54
N HIS A 74 -9.08 3.31 -15.16
CA HIS A 74 -8.90 2.69 -16.47
C HIS A 74 -8.85 3.72 -17.59
N SER A 75 -9.68 4.76 -17.54
CA SER A 75 -9.73 5.79 -18.59
C SER A 75 -8.43 6.60 -18.68
N ARG A 76 -7.66 6.69 -17.59
CA ARG A 76 -6.33 7.32 -17.59
C ARG A 76 -5.25 6.36 -18.05
N HIS A 77 -5.19 5.20 -17.41
CA HIS A 77 -4.25 4.13 -17.69
C HIS A 77 -5.01 2.82 -17.69
N PRO A 78 -5.19 2.19 -18.86
CA PRO A 78 -5.94 0.95 -18.95
C PRO A 78 -5.37 -0.12 -18.04
N PHE A 79 -6.27 -0.79 -17.34
CA PHE A 79 -5.94 -2.04 -16.69
C PHE A 79 -5.61 -3.09 -17.74
N SER A 80 -4.58 -3.90 -17.50
CA SER A 80 -4.28 -5.06 -18.33
C SER A 80 -3.85 -6.24 -17.49
N PHE A 81 -3.95 -7.42 -18.09
CA PHE A 81 -3.31 -8.62 -17.57
C PHE A 81 -1.81 -8.59 -17.86
N LEU A 82 -1.06 -9.37 -17.08
CA LEU A 82 0.30 -9.78 -17.41
C LEU A 82 0.26 -10.95 -18.38
N SER A 83 1.31 -11.10 -19.18
CA SER A 83 1.43 -12.17 -20.16
C SER A 83 1.47 -13.55 -19.48
N PRO A 84 0.90 -14.60 -20.09
CA PRO A 84 1.02 -15.96 -19.58
C PRO A 84 2.46 -16.44 -19.44
N SER A 85 2.66 -17.49 -18.64
CA SER A 85 3.94 -18.19 -18.58
C SER A 85 4.01 -19.22 -19.71
N ASP A 86 4.82 -18.96 -20.73
CA ASP A 86 5.02 -19.89 -21.85
C ASP A 86 6.04 -21.00 -21.54
N SER A 87 6.14 -21.99 -22.43
CA SER A 87 7.11 -23.07 -22.33
C SER A 87 8.54 -22.51 -22.44
N GLY A 88 9.30 -22.55 -21.33
CA GLY A 88 10.63 -21.91 -21.25
C GLY A 88 10.63 -20.51 -20.64
N SER A 89 9.49 -20.06 -20.10
CA SER A 89 9.39 -18.81 -19.36
C SER A 89 10.36 -18.75 -18.18
N THR A 90 11.00 -17.60 -18.00
CA THR A 90 11.85 -17.28 -16.83
C THR A 90 11.05 -16.61 -15.70
N LYS A 91 9.72 -16.50 -15.86
CA LYS A 91 8.84 -15.90 -14.84
C LYS A 91 8.84 -16.76 -13.58
N LEU A 92 8.69 -16.10 -12.44
CA LEU A 92 8.80 -16.71 -11.12
C LEU A 92 7.50 -17.42 -10.74
N ASP A 93 7.59 -18.52 -9.99
CA ASP A 93 6.40 -19.25 -9.51
C ASP A 93 5.66 -18.46 -8.41
N VAL A 94 6.42 -17.79 -7.54
CA VAL A 94 5.91 -17.03 -6.40
C VAL A 94 6.72 -15.75 -6.25
N VAL A 95 6.01 -14.64 -6.03
CA VAL A 95 6.60 -13.35 -5.68
C VAL A 95 5.81 -12.70 -4.56
N ALA A 96 6.46 -11.88 -3.74
CA ALA A 96 5.79 -10.94 -2.87
C ALA A 96 6.07 -9.51 -3.34
N LEU A 97 5.04 -8.67 -3.34
CA LEU A 97 5.06 -7.32 -3.90
C LEU A 97 4.45 -6.35 -2.90
N ASP A 98 5.06 -5.18 -2.81
CA ASP A 98 4.51 -4.03 -2.11
C ASP A 98 4.89 -2.74 -2.85
N CYS A 99 4.04 -1.73 -2.79
CA CYS A 99 4.23 -0.45 -3.45
C CYS A 99 4.14 0.70 -2.45
N GLU A 100 4.96 1.73 -2.67
CA GLU A 100 4.77 3.01 -2.01
C GLU A 100 4.03 3.97 -2.94
N MET A 101 3.05 4.69 -2.39
CA MET A 101 2.20 5.60 -3.15
C MET A 101 2.27 7.04 -2.67
N ILE A 102 2.13 7.97 -3.62
CA ILE A 102 2.10 9.41 -3.40
C ILE A 102 0.83 10.04 -4.01
N TYR A 103 0.51 11.26 -3.59
CA TYR A 103 -0.62 12.03 -4.12
C TYR A 103 -0.16 12.95 -5.25
N THR A 104 -0.90 12.95 -6.36
CA THR A 104 -0.57 13.75 -7.55
C THR A 104 -1.81 14.46 -8.10
N THR A 105 -1.62 15.37 -9.06
CA THR A 105 -2.71 15.99 -9.82
C THR A 105 -3.50 14.97 -10.66
N GLY A 106 -2.96 13.76 -10.84
CA GLY A 106 -3.63 12.60 -11.44
C GLY A 106 -4.29 11.64 -10.43
N GLY A 107 -4.37 11.99 -9.14
CA GLY A 107 -4.82 11.12 -8.05
C GLY A 107 -3.65 10.40 -7.38
N MET A 108 -3.93 9.37 -6.60
CA MET A 108 -2.88 8.55 -5.99
C MET A 108 -2.14 7.75 -7.06
N ARG A 109 -0.81 7.72 -6.98
CA ARG A 109 0.09 7.03 -7.92
C ARG A 109 1.18 6.27 -7.19
N VAL A 110 1.60 5.15 -7.78
CA VAL A 110 2.77 4.41 -7.31
C VAL A 110 4.03 5.24 -7.56
N ALA A 111 4.92 5.27 -6.59
CA ALA A 111 6.19 5.97 -6.62
C ALA A 111 7.39 5.05 -6.33
N ARG A 112 7.15 3.87 -5.74
CA ARG A 112 8.14 2.80 -5.61
C ARG A 112 7.44 1.45 -5.70
N VAL A 113 8.11 0.49 -6.32
CA VAL A 113 7.67 -0.91 -6.37
C VAL A 113 8.82 -1.78 -5.90
N SER A 114 8.57 -2.65 -4.93
CA SER A 114 9.53 -3.66 -4.51
C SER A 114 8.93 -5.05 -4.70
N VAL A 115 9.74 -5.96 -5.22
CA VAL A 115 9.37 -7.36 -5.46
C VAL A 115 10.48 -8.26 -4.92
N VAL A 116 10.09 -9.26 -4.14
CA VAL A 116 10.96 -10.35 -3.69
C VAL A 116 10.46 -11.66 -4.27
N ASP A 117 11.38 -12.55 -4.64
CA ASP A 117 11.05 -13.89 -5.11
C ASP A 117 10.61 -14.82 -3.96
N GLY A 118 10.17 -16.03 -4.31
CA GLY A 118 9.77 -17.05 -3.33
C GLY A 118 10.86 -17.50 -2.36
N SER A 119 12.14 -17.18 -2.60
CA SER A 119 13.25 -17.39 -1.66
C SER A 119 13.42 -16.23 -0.68
N GLY A 120 12.86 -15.06 -0.98
CA GLY A 120 13.01 -13.82 -0.22
C GLY A 120 14.14 -12.93 -0.75
N LYS A 121 14.66 -13.21 -1.95
CA LYS A 121 15.65 -12.36 -2.61
C LYS A 121 14.93 -11.22 -3.32
N GLN A 122 15.44 -9.99 -3.15
CA GLN A 122 15.01 -8.84 -3.94
C GLN A 122 15.30 -9.06 -5.43
N VAL A 123 14.25 -8.94 -6.25
CA VAL A 123 14.35 -9.08 -7.72
C VAL A 123 13.98 -7.79 -8.45
N LEU A 124 13.24 -6.88 -7.81
CA LEU A 124 12.95 -5.54 -8.32
C LEU A 124 12.79 -4.59 -7.13
N ASP A 125 13.34 -3.38 -7.23
CA ASP A 125 13.15 -2.30 -6.26
C ASP A 125 13.42 -0.98 -6.95
N GLU A 126 12.37 -0.37 -7.49
CA GLU A 126 12.51 0.74 -8.43
C GLU A 126 11.58 1.90 -8.07
N LEU A 127 12.09 3.12 -8.24
CA LEU A 127 11.29 4.33 -8.16
C LEU A 127 10.54 4.57 -9.48
N VAL A 128 9.29 5.02 -9.38
CA VAL A 128 8.41 5.26 -10.52
C VAL A 128 8.26 6.75 -10.75
N ARG A 129 8.65 7.18 -11.95
CA ARG A 129 8.50 8.56 -12.44
C ARG A 129 7.05 8.79 -12.84
N MET A 130 6.52 9.95 -12.46
CA MET A 130 5.19 10.40 -12.89
C MET A 130 5.14 10.64 -14.41
N ASP A 131 3.96 10.45 -15.00
CA ASP A 131 3.74 10.74 -16.42
C ASP A 131 3.84 12.24 -16.72
N ASP A 132 4.06 12.58 -17.98
CA ASP A 132 4.13 13.97 -18.42
C ASP A 132 2.81 14.71 -18.10
N GLY A 133 2.94 15.90 -17.49
CA GLY A 133 1.79 16.71 -17.05
C GLY A 133 1.12 16.23 -15.76
N VAL A 134 1.66 15.21 -15.09
CA VAL A 134 1.22 14.81 -13.75
C VAL A 134 2.22 15.31 -12.71
N HIS A 135 1.75 16.16 -11.80
CA HIS A 135 2.57 16.80 -10.79
C HIS A 135 2.30 16.23 -9.40
N VAL A 136 3.34 16.08 -8.59
CA VAL A 136 3.19 15.68 -7.19
C VAL A 136 2.45 16.79 -6.44
N ILE A 137 1.52 16.37 -5.57
CA ILE A 137 0.85 17.22 -4.60
C ILE A 137 1.46 16.98 -3.23
N ASP A 138 1.62 15.71 -2.85
CA ASP A 138 2.19 15.31 -1.56
C ASP A 138 2.88 13.95 -1.69
N TYR A 139 4.14 13.87 -1.29
CA TYR A 139 4.92 12.64 -1.30
C TYR A 139 4.44 11.60 -0.30
N ASN A 140 3.57 11.97 0.64
CA ASN A 140 3.05 11.08 1.67
C ASN A 140 4.17 10.42 2.51
N THR A 141 5.30 11.13 2.67
CA THR A 141 6.60 10.62 3.17
C THR A 141 6.49 9.81 4.46
N ARG A 142 5.63 10.23 5.39
CA ARG A 142 5.36 9.51 6.65
C ARG A 142 5.00 8.03 6.44
N PHE A 143 4.34 7.72 5.34
CA PHE A 143 3.93 6.37 5.00
C PHE A 143 4.79 5.82 3.86
N SER A 144 5.11 6.63 2.86
CA SER A 144 5.76 6.16 1.64
C SER A 144 7.30 6.06 1.71
N GLY A 145 7.93 6.79 2.64
CA GLY A 145 9.39 7.00 2.64
C GLY A 145 9.92 7.77 1.42
N ILE A 146 9.03 8.27 0.56
CA ILE A 146 9.38 9.04 -0.64
C ILE A 146 9.47 10.52 -0.27
N ASN A 147 10.49 11.20 -0.79
CA ASN A 147 10.67 12.64 -0.68
C ASN A 147 11.03 13.24 -2.05
N LYS A 148 11.13 14.57 -2.12
CA LYS A 148 11.41 15.27 -3.39
C LYS A 148 12.75 14.86 -3.97
N GLU A 149 13.75 14.66 -3.12
CA GLU A 149 15.12 14.37 -3.50
C GLU A 149 15.26 12.96 -4.09
N ASN A 150 14.69 11.94 -3.43
CA ASN A 150 14.75 10.58 -3.94
C ASN A 150 13.81 10.38 -5.14
N HIS A 151 12.60 10.95 -5.14
CA HIS A 151 11.70 10.83 -6.28
C HIS A 151 12.24 11.50 -7.54
N ALA A 152 13.06 12.56 -7.41
CA ALA A 152 13.71 13.20 -8.54
C ALA A 152 14.72 12.28 -9.27
N THR A 153 15.16 11.17 -8.66
CA THR A 153 16.01 10.18 -9.30
C THR A 153 15.24 9.11 -10.07
N ALA A 154 13.89 9.11 -10.00
CA ALA A 154 13.05 8.13 -10.68
C ALA A 154 13.15 8.27 -12.20
N LEU A 155 13.55 7.18 -12.87
CA LEU A 155 13.74 7.14 -14.32
C LEU A 155 12.63 6.37 -15.04
N LEU A 156 12.05 5.36 -14.40
CA LEU A 156 11.12 4.43 -15.03
C LEU A 156 9.69 4.94 -14.94
N THR A 157 8.98 4.95 -16.07
CA THR A 157 7.53 5.25 -16.09
C THR A 157 6.73 4.07 -15.56
N LEU A 158 5.44 4.29 -15.26
CA LEU A 158 4.52 3.19 -14.93
C LEU A 158 4.52 2.10 -16.01
N ALA A 159 4.55 2.48 -17.29
CA ALA A 159 4.60 1.52 -18.39
C ALA A 159 5.90 0.67 -18.33
N SER A 160 7.05 1.31 -18.18
CA SER A 160 8.34 0.60 -18.07
C SER A 160 8.40 -0.33 -16.85
N ILE A 161 7.83 0.09 -15.72
CA ILE A 161 7.72 -0.75 -14.52
C ILE A 161 6.83 -1.96 -14.79
N ARG A 162 5.70 -1.78 -15.47
CA ARG A 162 4.81 -2.89 -15.85
C ARG A 162 5.48 -3.87 -16.81
N ASP A 163 6.30 -3.38 -17.74
CA ASP A 163 7.10 -4.23 -18.62
C ASP A 163 8.10 -5.06 -17.80
N SER A 164 8.83 -4.42 -16.86
CA SER A 164 9.73 -5.13 -15.94
C SER A 164 8.99 -6.18 -15.10
N LEU A 165 7.82 -5.84 -14.56
CA LEU A 165 6.98 -6.80 -13.83
C LEU A 165 6.52 -7.94 -14.74
N ASP A 166 6.17 -7.68 -16.00
CA ASP A 166 5.76 -8.72 -16.95
C ASP A 166 6.90 -9.69 -17.28
N THR A 167 8.17 -9.26 -17.22
CA THR A 167 9.30 -10.19 -17.36
C THR A 167 9.46 -11.15 -16.17
N LEU A 168 9.00 -10.75 -14.98
CA LEU A 168 9.18 -11.49 -13.73
C LEU A 168 7.94 -12.28 -13.32
N ILE A 169 6.75 -11.79 -13.67
CA ILE A 169 5.46 -12.24 -13.16
C ILE A 169 4.57 -12.62 -14.34
N GLY A 170 4.01 -13.83 -14.29
CA GLY A 170 3.02 -14.31 -15.26
C GLY A 170 1.65 -14.44 -14.65
N SER A 171 0.64 -14.70 -15.50
CA SER A 171 -0.72 -14.98 -15.04
C SER A 171 -0.80 -16.15 -14.04
N ASP A 172 0.16 -17.08 -14.11
CA ASP A 172 0.24 -18.25 -13.25
C ASP A 172 1.08 -18.06 -11.99
N THR A 173 1.87 -16.98 -11.90
CA THR A 173 2.66 -16.63 -10.71
C THR A 173 1.75 -16.34 -9.53
N ILE A 174 2.07 -16.87 -8.36
CA ILE A 174 1.36 -16.53 -7.13
C ILE A 174 1.91 -15.19 -6.60
N LEU A 175 1.04 -14.18 -6.54
CA LEU A 175 1.36 -12.87 -6.00
C LEU A 175 0.97 -12.79 -4.53
N ILE A 176 1.94 -12.50 -3.66
CA ILE A 176 1.77 -12.33 -2.22
C ILE A 176 1.85 -10.84 -1.88
N GLY A 177 1.04 -10.38 -0.93
CA GLY A 177 1.15 -9.03 -0.38
C GLY A 177 0.18 -8.78 0.77
N HIS A 178 -0.05 -7.52 1.12
CA HIS A 178 -0.97 -7.11 2.18
C HIS A 178 -1.92 -6.02 1.69
N ALA A 179 -3.22 -6.33 1.59
CA ALA A 179 -4.19 -5.44 0.96
C ALA A 179 -3.80 -5.05 -0.48
N LEU A 180 -3.43 -6.08 -1.28
CA LEU A 180 -2.94 -5.98 -2.67
C LEU A 180 -3.86 -5.20 -3.60
N ASP A 181 -5.12 -4.99 -3.20
CA ASP A 181 -6.11 -4.26 -3.97
C ASP A 181 -5.66 -2.82 -4.28
N ASN A 182 -4.89 -2.18 -3.40
CA ASN A 182 -4.35 -0.85 -3.65
C ASN A 182 -3.17 -0.90 -4.62
N ASP A 183 -2.21 -1.80 -4.41
CA ASP A 183 -1.02 -1.98 -5.24
C ASP A 183 -1.42 -2.26 -6.69
N LEU A 184 -2.28 -3.26 -6.90
CA LEU A 184 -2.74 -3.67 -8.23
C LEU A 184 -3.54 -2.57 -8.93
N LYS A 185 -4.34 -1.80 -8.18
CA LYS A 185 -5.00 -0.61 -8.73
C LYS A 185 -3.95 0.40 -9.20
N THR A 186 -2.97 0.75 -8.39
CA THR A 186 -1.97 1.77 -8.76
C THR A 186 -1.03 1.32 -9.88
N LEU A 187 -0.72 0.03 -9.93
CA LEU A 187 0.03 -0.59 -11.02
C LEU A 187 -0.81 -0.79 -12.29
N ARG A 188 -2.14 -0.69 -12.18
CA ARG A 188 -3.12 -0.98 -13.25
C ARG A 188 -3.05 -2.42 -13.75
N ILE A 189 -2.71 -3.36 -12.88
CA ILE A 189 -2.54 -4.77 -13.23
C ILE A 189 -3.75 -5.57 -12.75
N ILE A 190 -4.28 -6.42 -13.61
CA ILE A 190 -5.27 -7.43 -13.24
C ILE A 190 -4.54 -8.76 -13.03
N HIS A 191 -4.62 -9.29 -11.81
CA HIS A 191 -4.03 -10.57 -11.47
C HIS A 191 -5.00 -11.40 -10.62
N HIS A 192 -5.09 -12.70 -10.89
CA HIS A 192 -6.08 -13.58 -10.25
C HIS A 192 -5.49 -14.48 -9.16
N LYS A 193 -4.20 -14.84 -9.26
CA LYS A 193 -3.55 -15.73 -8.30
C LYS A 193 -2.88 -14.95 -7.19
N CYS A 194 -3.69 -14.43 -6.27
CA CYS A 194 -3.24 -13.61 -5.15
C CYS A 194 -3.39 -14.34 -3.80
N ILE A 195 -2.36 -14.25 -2.95
CA ILE A 195 -2.45 -14.54 -1.52
C ILE A 195 -2.32 -13.21 -0.77
N ASP A 196 -3.45 -12.66 -0.35
CA ASP A 196 -3.48 -11.43 0.44
C ASP A 196 -3.44 -11.74 1.94
N THR A 197 -2.38 -11.31 2.61
CA THR A 197 -2.20 -11.55 4.05
C THR A 197 -3.26 -10.84 4.91
N ALA A 198 -3.88 -9.75 4.44
CA ALA A 198 -4.99 -9.11 5.14
C ALA A 198 -6.27 -9.98 5.14
N LEU A 199 -6.42 -10.84 4.13
CA LEU A 199 -7.50 -11.84 4.05
C LEU A 199 -7.13 -13.16 4.73
N LEU A 200 -5.86 -13.58 4.60
CA LEU A 200 -5.34 -14.81 5.20
C LEU A 200 -5.40 -14.78 6.75
N PHE A 201 -5.27 -13.58 7.32
CA PHE A 201 -5.36 -13.34 8.76
C PHE A 201 -6.52 -12.39 9.08
N PRO A 202 -7.78 -12.88 9.07
CA PRO A 202 -8.96 -12.03 9.20
C PRO A 202 -9.01 -11.33 10.57
N HIS A 203 -9.56 -10.13 10.57
CA HIS A 203 -9.82 -9.40 11.80
C HIS A 203 -11.00 -10.04 12.56
N ARG A 204 -10.93 -10.11 13.90
CA ARG A 204 -11.96 -10.76 14.74
C ARG A 204 -13.34 -10.12 14.63
N ALA A 205 -13.39 -8.81 14.37
CA ALA A 205 -14.64 -8.06 14.17
C ALA A 205 -15.23 -8.22 12.75
N GLY A 206 -14.58 -8.96 11.85
CA GLY A 206 -15.00 -9.12 10.46
C GLY A 206 -14.81 -7.87 9.60
N PRO A 207 -15.19 -7.94 8.31
CA PRO A 207 -15.16 -6.80 7.39
C PRO A 207 -16.01 -5.62 7.90
N PRO A 208 -15.63 -4.36 7.61
CA PRO A 208 -14.51 -3.93 6.78
C PRO A 208 -13.16 -3.85 7.54
N TYR A 209 -13.10 -4.26 8.81
CA TYR A 209 -11.88 -4.17 9.60
C TYR A 209 -10.81 -5.15 9.12
N ARG A 210 -9.57 -4.66 8.97
CA ARG A 210 -8.40 -5.46 8.60
C ARG A 210 -7.33 -5.32 9.69
N ARG A 211 -6.54 -6.38 9.89
CA ARG A 211 -5.35 -6.31 10.75
C ARG A 211 -4.23 -5.59 10.00
N SER A 212 -3.44 -4.77 10.69
CA SER A 212 -2.26 -4.16 10.07
C SER A 212 -1.15 -5.20 9.85
N LEU A 213 -0.34 -5.00 8.80
CA LEU A 213 0.86 -5.82 8.58
C LEU A 213 1.78 -5.80 9.79
N LYS A 214 2.05 -4.62 10.36
CA LYS A 214 2.83 -4.43 11.58
C LYS A 214 2.35 -5.30 12.76
N ASP A 215 1.03 -5.34 13.00
CA ASP A 215 0.47 -6.17 14.07
C ASP A 215 0.60 -7.67 13.79
N LEU A 216 0.43 -8.08 12.52
CA LEU A 216 0.59 -9.48 12.12
C LEU A 216 2.02 -9.95 12.27
N VAL A 217 2.98 -9.17 11.76
CA VAL A 217 4.41 -9.47 11.85
C VAL A 217 4.86 -9.56 13.31
N ARG A 218 4.42 -8.62 14.15
CA ARG A 218 4.68 -8.67 15.59
C ARG A 218 4.09 -9.90 16.26
N GLU A 219 2.82 -10.20 16.02
CA GLU A 219 2.14 -11.32 16.68
C GLU A 219 2.67 -12.68 16.20
N LYS A 220 2.88 -12.86 14.89
CA LYS A 220 3.19 -14.16 14.29
C LYS A 220 4.67 -14.45 14.19
N LEU A 221 5.47 -13.43 13.86
CA LEU A 221 6.91 -13.58 13.61
C LEU A 221 7.75 -13.06 14.77
N GLY A 222 7.17 -12.33 15.74
CA GLY A 222 7.91 -11.71 16.85
C GLY A 222 8.86 -10.59 16.41
N LYS A 223 8.69 -10.07 15.18
CA LYS A 223 9.51 -9.00 14.60
C LYS A 223 8.80 -7.65 14.72
N MET A 224 9.57 -6.57 14.72
CA MET A 224 9.03 -5.21 14.61
C MET A 224 9.47 -4.63 13.27
N ILE A 225 8.52 -4.11 12.50
CA ILE A 225 8.71 -3.47 11.19
C ILE A 225 8.09 -2.08 11.21
N GLN A 226 8.40 -1.24 10.20
CA GLN A 226 7.89 0.13 10.11
C GLN A 226 8.20 0.90 11.41
N MET A 227 9.47 0.81 11.85
CA MET A 227 9.97 1.42 13.08
C MET A 227 10.60 2.80 12.83
N GLY A 228 10.79 3.17 11.57
CA GLY A 228 11.26 4.49 11.17
C GLY A 228 10.34 5.60 11.65
N ASP A 229 10.89 6.80 11.76
CA ASP A 229 10.11 7.97 12.12
C ASP A 229 9.32 8.52 10.91
N ALA A 230 8.63 9.64 11.10
CA ALA A 230 7.81 10.24 10.05
C ALA A 230 8.62 10.73 8.82
N THR A 231 9.96 10.75 8.90
CA THR A 231 10.85 11.17 7.81
C THR A 231 11.37 9.98 7.00
N GLU A 232 11.51 8.81 7.63
CA GLU A 232 11.93 7.58 6.95
C GLU A 232 10.78 6.85 6.26
N GLY A 233 9.57 6.93 6.82
CA GLY A 233 8.38 6.27 6.25
C GLY A 233 8.45 4.74 6.32
N HIS A 234 7.68 4.06 5.48
CA HIS A 234 7.75 2.60 5.33
C HIS A 234 8.74 2.21 4.23
N SER A 235 9.07 0.92 4.21
CA SER A 235 9.91 0.32 3.19
C SER A 235 9.13 -0.81 2.54
N SER A 236 8.63 -0.57 1.33
CA SER A 236 8.01 -1.61 0.49
C SER A 236 8.82 -2.91 0.40
N LEU A 237 10.15 -2.85 0.41
CA LEU A 237 10.98 -4.06 0.45
C LEU A 237 10.85 -4.84 1.77
N GLU A 238 10.84 -4.15 2.91
CA GLU A 238 10.60 -4.76 4.22
C GLU A 238 9.19 -5.37 4.28
N ASP A 239 8.20 -4.65 3.76
CA ASP A 239 6.80 -5.05 3.78
C ASP A 239 6.55 -6.26 2.85
N ALA A 240 7.07 -6.25 1.62
CA ALA A 240 7.03 -7.39 0.69
C ALA A 240 7.69 -8.64 1.30
N SER A 241 8.88 -8.48 1.90
CA SER A 241 9.57 -9.59 2.58
C SER A 241 8.78 -10.13 3.78
N SER A 242 8.16 -9.24 4.54
CA SER A 242 7.37 -9.59 5.71
C SER A 242 6.08 -10.34 5.35
N THR A 243 5.43 -9.98 4.24
CA THR A 243 4.24 -10.71 3.77
C THR A 243 4.58 -12.12 3.31
N LEU A 244 5.72 -12.31 2.62
CA LEU A 244 6.24 -13.63 2.26
C LEU A 244 6.49 -14.50 3.51
N ASP A 245 7.16 -13.94 4.52
CA ASP A 245 7.41 -14.63 5.79
C ASP A 245 6.12 -15.00 6.53
N LEU A 246 5.10 -14.13 6.50
CA LEU A 246 3.79 -14.41 7.09
C LEU A 246 3.08 -15.58 6.39
N VAL A 247 3.15 -15.66 5.06
CA VAL A 247 2.57 -16.79 4.31
C VAL A 247 3.31 -18.08 4.62
N ARG A 248 4.66 -18.06 4.68
CA ARG A 248 5.46 -19.23 5.10
C ARG A 248 5.08 -19.69 6.51
N TRP A 249 4.97 -18.74 7.45
CA TRP A 249 4.53 -19.03 8.81
C TRP A 249 3.13 -19.67 8.82
N TYR A 250 2.19 -19.14 8.03
CA TYR A 250 0.83 -19.67 7.94
C TYR A 250 0.83 -21.14 7.49
N ILE A 251 1.57 -21.47 6.43
CA ILE A 251 1.65 -22.83 5.89
C ILE A 251 2.23 -23.81 6.92
N LEU A 252 3.35 -23.45 7.56
CA LEU A 252 4.03 -24.29 8.55
C LEU A 252 3.18 -24.53 9.82
N ASN A 253 2.40 -23.54 10.25
CA ASN A 253 1.60 -23.65 11.48
C ASN A 253 0.19 -24.19 11.23
N ARG A 254 -0.34 -24.09 10.01
CA ARG A 254 -1.58 -24.76 9.61
C ARG A 254 -1.40 -26.28 9.59
N GLN A 255 -0.29 -26.78 9.05
CA GLN A 255 0.01 -28.22 9.04
C GLN A 255 0.12 -28.81 10.44
N LYS A 256 0.75 -28.09 11.38
CA LYS A 256 0.81 -28.51 12.81
C LYS A 256 -0.57 -28.63 13.45
N SER A 257 -1.47 -27.69 13.14
CA SER A 257 -2.83 -27.69 13.68
C SER A 257 -3.68 -28.83 13.12
N ALA A 258 -3.48 -29.21 11.84
CA ALA A 258 -4.13 -30.36 11.23
C ALA A 258 -3.61 -31.69 11.80
N ILE A 259 -2.29 -31.83 11.95
CA ILE A 259 -1.65 -33.03 12.53
C ILE A 259 -2.07 -33.21 13.99
N LEU A 260 -2.17 -32.14 14.78
CA LEU A 260 -2.65 -32.21 16.16
C LEU A 260 -4.13 -32.60 16.25
N ALA A 261 -4.97 -32.17 15.30
CA ALA A 261 -6.37 -32.58 15.26
C ALA A 261 -6.51 -34.08 14.99
N ASP A 262 -5.72 -34.63 14.06
CA ASP A 262 -5.73 -36.05 13.69
C ASP A 262 -5.15 -36.99 14.76
N VAL A 263 -4.28 -36.50 15.67
CA VAL A 263 -3.72 -37.29 16.78
C VAL A 263 -4.65 -37.30 18.02
N THR A 264 -5.63 -36.39 18.07
CA THR A 264 -6.60 -36.28 19.17
C THR A 264 -7.98 -36.88 18.86
N SER A 265 -8.15 -37.46 17.66
CA SER A 265 -9.34 -38.18 17.18
C SER A 265 -9.09 -39.67 17.10
#